data_AF-A0A7C1WE13-F1
#
_entry.id   AF-A0A7C1WE13-F1
#
_cell.length_a   1.000
_cell.length_b   1.000
_cell.length_c   1.000
_cell.angle_alpha   90.00
_cell.angle_beta   90.00
_cell.angle_gamma   90.00
#
_symmetry.space_group_name_H-M   'P 1'
#
loop_
_entity.id
_entity.type
_entity.pdbx_description
1 polymer ?
#
loop_
_entity_poly.entity_id
_entity_poly.type
_entity_poly.pdbx_seq_one_letter_code
_entity_poly.pdbx_strand_id
1 'polypeptide(L)' 'ECHKGHLKGAVADLRNINAGQGAGSTAGAAFLSHFVGDLPWAHLDIAGTAWGAEERDYQGGSRGTGVGVRLLVDWLESI' A
#
# COMPACT_ATOMS: atom_id res chain seq x y z
N GLU A 1 -14.09 -5.92 0.34
CA GLU A 1 -15.36 -5.92 1.11
C GLU A 1 -15.18 -5.88 2.63
N CYS A 2 -14.54 -6.85 3.30
CA CYS A 2 -14.53 -6.88 4.78
C CYS A 2 -13.98 -5.61 5.47
N HIS A 3 -12.98 -4.94 4.88
CA HIS A 3 -12.39 -3.72 5.44
C HIS A 3 -13.10 -2.43 5.04
N LYS A 4 -13.89 -2.42 3.96
CA LYS A 4 -14.62 -1.21 3.49
C LYS A 4 -15.72 -0.79 4.48
N GLY A 5 -16.40 -1.77 5.08
CA GLY A 5 -17.45 -1.51 6.07
C GLY A 5 -16.96 -0.73 7.30
N HIS A 6 -15.69 -0.89 7.69
CA HIS A 6 -15.09 -0.20 8.83
C HIS A 6 -14.76 1.28 8.55
N LEU A 7 -14.88 1.74 7.30
CA LEU A 7 -14.57 3.11 6.89
C LEU A 7 -15.82 3.98 6.79
N LYS A 8 -17.01 3.48 7.09
CA LYS A 8 -18.24 4.28 6.99
C LYS A 8 -18.20 5.48 7.95
N GLY A 9 -18.31 6.69 7.40
CA GLY A 9 -18.36 7.91 8.20
C GLY A 9 -19.71 8.10 8.89
N ALA A 10 -19.70 8.79 10.04
CA ALA A 10 -20.94 9.23 10.69
C ALA A 10 -21.46 10.56 10.12
N VAL A 11 -20.55 11.35 9.51
CA VAL A 11 -20.84 12.70 8.98
C VAL A 11 -20.53 12.79 7.47
N ALA A 12 -19.52 12.04 7.00
CA ALA A 12 -19.13 11.96 5.59
C ALA A 12 -19.31 10.52 5.08
N ASP A 13 -19.18 10.32 3.77
CA ASP A 13 -19.30 8.99 3.16
C ASP A 13 -18.24 8.01 3.70
N LEU A 14 -17.02 8.50 3.91
CA LEU A 14 -15.87 7.73 4.38
C LEU A 14 -15.11 8.41 5.52
N ARG A 15 -14.50 7.61 6.39
CA ARG A 15 -13.45 7.97 7.34
C ARG A 15 -12.10 7.63 6.71
N ASN A 16 -11.09 8.47 6.95
CA ASN A 16 -9.72 8.23 6.45
C ASN A 16 -8.90 7.28 7.34
N ILE A 17 -9.43 6.90 8.51
CA ILE A 17 -8.81 5.98 9.47
C ILE A 17 -9.90 4.98 9.91
N ASN A 18 -9.52 3.73 10.12
CA ASN A 18 -10.45 2.70 10.58
C ASN A 18 -10.92 2.97 12.03
N ALA A 19 -12.11 2.48 12.36
CA ALA A 19 -12.70 2.66 13.70
C ALA A 19 -12.15 1.69 14.76
N GLY A 20 -11.24 0.78 14.42
CA GLY A 20 -10.75 -0.30 15.29
C GLY A 20 -9.23 -0.39 15.34
N GLN A 21 -8.69 -1.18 16.26
CA GLN A 21 -7.25 -1.42 16.36
C GLN A 21 -6.78 -2.53 15.40
N GLY A 22 -5.61 -2.32 14.79
CA GLY A 22 -5.00 -3.28 13.86
C GLY A 22 -5.43 -3.10 12.40
N ALA A 23 -4.85 -3.90 11.50
CA ALA A 23 -5.17 -3.92 10.07
C ALA A 23 -4.97 -2.57 9.32
N GLY A 24 -4.01 -1.74 9.75
CA GLY A 24 -3.77 -0.42 9.15
C GLY A 24 -3.49 -0.45 7.65
N SER A 25 -2.60 -1.36 7.20
CA SER A 25 -2.27 -1.52 5.78
C SER A 25 -3.48 -1.92 4.93
N THR A 26 -4.29 -2.88 5.39
CA THR A 26 -5.47 -3.32 4.63
C THR A 26 -6.63 -2.33 4.72
N ALA A 27 -6.72 -1.55 5.81
CA ALA A 27 -7.66 -0.43 5.91
C ALA A 27 -7.29 0.71 4.95
N GLY A 28 -6.00 1.04 4.82
CA GLY A 28 -5.50 1.99 3.81
C GLY A 28 -5.83 1.52 2.40
N ALA A 29 -5.56 0.26 2.08
CA ALA A 29 -5.93 -0.33 0.78
C ALA A 29 -7.44 -0.27 0.53
N ALA A 30 -8.27 -0.55 1.56
CA ALA A 30 -9.72 -0.46 1.45
C ALA A 30 -10.18 0.98 1.19
N PHE A 31 -9.56 1.97 1.84
CA PHE A 31 -9.86 3.38 1.61
C PHE A 31 -9.57 3.77 0.15
N LEU A 32 -8.39 3.44 -0.35
CA LEU A 32 -7.99 3.73 -1.74
C LEU A 32 -8.93 3.07 -2.75
N SER A 33 -9.44 1.87 -2.46
CA SER A 33 -10.33 1.12 -3.36
C SER A 33 -11.66 1.83 -3.67
N HIS A 34 -12.08 2.82 -2.87
CA HIS A 34 -13.28 3.61 -3.15
C HIS A 34 -13.09 4.62 -4.29
N PHE A 35 -11.84 4.89 -4.71
CA PHE A 35 -11.51 5.94 -5.67
C PHE A 35 -11.05 5.41 -7.04
N VAL A 36 -10.95 4.09 -7.20
CA VAL A 36 -10.37 3.44 -8.39
C VAL A 36 -11.42 3.22 -9.51
N GLY A 37 -12.69 3.10 -9.14
CA GLY A 37 -13.75 2.74 -10.08
C GLY A 37 -13.59 1.33 -10.63
N ASP A 38 -13.80 1.16 -11.94
CA ASP A 38 -13.76 -0.14 -12.62
C ASP A 38 -12.38 -0.49 -13.20
N LEU A 39 -11.34 0.29 -12.88
CA LEU A 39 -10.00 0.08 -13.41
C LEU A 39 -9.32 -1.13 -12.73
N PRO A 40 -8.63 -1.99 -13.50
CA PRO A 40 -7.68 -2.95 -12.93
C PRO A 40 -6.62 -2.19 -12.13
N TRP A 41 -6.41 -2.56 -10.87
CA TRP A 41 -5.50 -1.83 -10.00
C TRP A 41 -4.83 -2.74 -8.96
N ALA A 42 -3.69 -2.29 -8.47
CA ALA A 42 -2.99 -2.87 -7.34
C ALA A 42 -2.46 -1.76 -6.42
N HIS A 43 -2.49 -2.01 -5.12
CA HIS A 43 -1.86 -1.16 -4.11
C HIS A 43 -0.69 -1.94 -3.49
N LEU A 44 0.51 -1.36 -3.55
CA LEU A 44 1.72 -1.91 -2.94
C LEU A 44 2.07 -1.09 -1.70
N ASP A 45 1.84 -1.64 -0.52
CA ASP A 45 2.29 -1.03 0.74
C ASP A 45 3.76 -1.41 0.99
N ILE A 46 4.65 -0.44 0.81
CA ILE A 46 6.11 -0.62 0.96
C ILE A 46 6.66 0.06 2.22
N ALA A 47 5.80 0.55 3.13
CA ALA A 47 6.27 1.34 4.28
C ALA A 47 7.32 0.59 5.12
N GLY A 48 7.13 -0.72 5.34
CA GLY A 48 8.05 -1.55 6.11
C GLY A 48 9.34 -1.95 5.39
N THR A 49 9.37 -1.90 4.06
CA THR A 49 10.53 -2.34 3.25
C THR A 49 11.27 -1.17 2.58
N ALA A 50 10.72 0.05 2.65
CA ALA A 50 11.30 1.22 2.02
C ALA A 50 12.63 1.68 2.65
N TRP A 51 12.88 1.33 3.91
CA TRP A 51 14.03 1.80 4.70
C TRP A 51 14.59 0.70 5.59
N GLY A 52 15.80 0.91 6.13
CA GLY A 52 16.33 0.12 7.24
C GLY A 52 16.65 -1.33 6.86
N ALA A 53 17.07 -1.56 5.62
CA ALA A 53 17.49 -2.88 5.19
C ALA A 53 18.91 -3.22 5.67
N GLU A 54 19.24 -4.50 5.60
CA GLU A 54 20.63 -4.95 5.73
C GLU A 54 21.48 -4.40 4.59
N GLU A 55 22.75 -4.12 4.87
CA GLU A 55 23.71 -3.73 3.84
C GLU A 55 23.94 -4.90 2.89
N ARG A 56 23.68 -4.67 1.60
CA ARG A 56 23.96 -5.64 0.52
C ARG A 56 24.57 -4.89 -0.66
N ASP A 57 25.31 -5.59 -1.50
CA ASP A 57 25.89 -5.06 -2.74
C ASP A 57 24.87 -4.39 -3.67
N TYR A 58 23.61 -4.87 -3.66
CA TYR A 58 22.51 -4.31 -4.45
C TYR A 58 21.49 -3.46 -3.65
N GLN A 59 21.71 -3.23 -2.35
CA GLN A 59 20.75 -2.54 -1.48
C GLN A 59 21.50 -1.71 -0.42
N GLY A 60 21.27 -0.39 -0.42
CA GLY A 60 22.05 0.60 0.34
C GLY A 60 21.85 0.64 1.87
N GLY A 61 21.66 -0.52 2.50
CA GLY A 61 21.57 -0.69 3.94
C GLY A 61 20.50 0.16 4.60
N SER A 62 20.93 1.00 5.56
CA SER A 62 20.03 1.85 6.36
C SER A 62 19.39 3.01 5.59
N ARG A 63 19.75 3.19 4.30
CA ARG A 63 19.16 4.22 3.42
C ARG A 63 17.89 3.71 2.75
N GLY A 64 17.39 4.47 1.77
CA GLY A 64 16.25 4.07 0.95
C GLY A 64 16.60 2.83 0.13
N THR A 65 15.75 1.81 0.20
CA THR A 65 16.01 0.50 -0.40
C THR A 65 15.74 0.43 -1.90
N GLY A 66 14.92 1.35 -2.43
CA GLY A 66 14.43 1.29 -3.80
C GLY A 66 13.50 0.09 -4.08
N VAL A 67 12.93 -0.52 -3.02
CA VAL A 67 12.01 -1.65 -3.15
C VAL A 67 10.86 -1.33 -4.10
N GLY A 68 10.50 -2.29 -4.94
CA GLY A 68 9.46 -2.13 -5.97
C GLY A 68 9.96 -1.64 -7.32
N VAL A 69 11.07 -0.90 -7.41
CA VAL A 69 11.55 -0.35 -8.70
C VAL A 69 11.88 -1.45 -9.70
N ARG A 70 12.74 -2.41 -9.34
CA ARG A 70 13.09 -3.54 -10.22
C ARG A 70 11.88 -4.40 -10.59
N LEU A 71 10.97 -4.62 -9.63
CA LEU A 71 9.74 -5.39 -9.85
C LEU A 71 8.84 -4.72 -10.90
N LEU A 72 8.64 -3.40 -10.79
CA LEU A 72 7.80 -2.66 -11.73
C LEU A 72 8.44 -2.57 -13.11
N VAL A 73 9.77 -2.41 -13.19
CA VAL A 73 10.49 -2.44 -14.48
C VAL A 73 10.34 -3.81 -15.15
N ASP A 74 10.61 -4.90 -14.43
CA ASP A 74 10.49 -6.26 -14.94
C ASP A 74 9.05 -6.59 -15.38
N TRP A 75 8.05 -6.13 -14.60
CA TRP A 75 6.65 -6.25 -14.98
C TRP A 75 6.35 -5.49 -16.29
N LEU A 76 6.84 -4.25 -16.44
CA LEU A 76 6.65 -3.46 -17.65
C LEU A 76 7.38 -4.04 -18.88
N GLU A 77 8.48 -4.76 -18.68
CA GLU A 77 9.21 -5.45 -19.75
C GLU A 77 8.59 -6.80 -20.16
N SER A 78 7.75 -7.38 -19.30
CA SER A 78 7.11 -8.69 -19.54
C SER A 78 5.70 -8.63 -20.11
N ILE A 79 5.11 -7.43 -20.20
CA ILE A 79 3.84 -7.17 -20.89
C ILE A 79 4.04 -6.86 -22.38
#